data_AF-A0A8K1GUQ1-F1
#
_entry.id   AF-A0A8K1GUQ1-F1
#
_cell.length_a   1.000
_cell.length_b   1.000
_cell.length_c   1.000
_cell.angle_alpha   90.00
_cell.angle_beta   90.00
_cell.angle_gamma   90.00
#
_symmetry.space_group_name_H-M   'P 1'
#
loop_
_entity.id
_entity.type
_entity.pdbx_description
1 polymer ?
#
loop_
_entity_poly.entity_id
_entity_poly.type
_entity_poly.pdbx_seq_one_letter_code
_entity_poly.pdbx_strand_id
1 'polypeptide(L)'
;MSRAVDDEKLRVQQLRALRRRWLRDQELSPREPVLPPRKLGPLAAFWERFLRPGDGWRHQVHNVYLGGRFVLLRVLLPAWALTYMMKYHIQKSPHGAVVTNPRIFPGDRILETGEIMPPLKDEHHKHH
;
A
#
# COMPACT_ATOMS: atom_id res chain seq x y z
N MET A 1 30.59 -23.44 -63.12
CA MET A 1 29.52 -22.99 -62.20
C MET A 1 29.33 -23.89 -60.97
N SER A 2 29.64 -25.20 -60.98
CA SER A 2 29.37 -26.07 -59.81
C SER A 2 30.24 -25.77 -58.57
N ARG A 3 31.52 -25.40 -58.75
CA ARG A 3 32.47 -25.15 -57.65
C ARG A 3 32.03 -24.02 -56.69
N ALA A 4 31.48 -22.93 -57.23
CA ALA A 4 30.96 -21.82 -56.43
C ALA A 4 29.72 -22.22 -55.60
N VAL A 5 28.88 -23.10 -56.16
CA VAL A 5 27.69 -23.62 -55.47
C VAL A 5 28.08 -24.58 -54.33
N ASP A 6 29.15 -25.35 -54.52
CA ASP A 6 29.65 -26.27 -53.50
C ASP A 6 30.34 -25.53 -52.34
N ASP A 7 31.09 -24.46 -52.63
CA ASP A 7 31.67 -23.58 -51.61
C ASP A 7 30.59 -22.83 -50.80
N GLU A 8 29.51 -22.40 -51.46
CA GLU A 8 28.38 -21.75 -50.81
C GLU A 8 27.62 -22.70 -49.88
N LYS A 9 27.42 -23.96 -50.30
CA LYS A 9 26.85 -25.01 -49.45
C LYS A 9 27.73 -25.27 -48.23
N LEU A 10 29.05 -25.36 -48.41
CA LEU A 10 30.01 -25.56 -47.31
C LEU A 10 29.93 -24.40 -46.30
N ARG A 11 29.91 -23.16 -46.80
CA ARG A 11 29.77 -21.95 -45.99
C ARG A 11 28.47 -21.94 -45.17
N VAL A 12 27.35 -22.30 -45.79
CA VAL A 12 26.05 -22.35 -45.10
C VAL A 12 26.04 -23.44 -44.01
N GLN A 13 26.66 -24.59 -44.25
CA GLN A 13 26.79 -25.64 -43.23
C GLN A 13 27.64 -25.18 -42.05
N GLN A 14 28.74 -24.48 -42.31
CA GLN A 14 29.61 -23.90 -41.27
C GLN A 14 28.84 -22.86 -40.44
N LEU A 15 28.10 -21.96 -41.08
CA LEU A 15 27.29 -20.96 -40.39
C LEU A 15 26.18 -21.61 -39.54
N ARG A 16 25.52 -22.67 -40.04
CA ARG A 16 24.53 -23.42 -39.25
C ARG A 16 25.16 -24.13 -38.04
N ALA A 17 26.38 -24.62 -38.15
CA ALA A 17 27.09 -25.23 -37.03
C ALA A 17 27.43 -24.20 -35.95
N LEU A 18 27.94 -23.02 -36.35
CA LEU A 18 28.22 -21.91 -35.45
C LEU A 18 26.95 -21.38 -34.77
N ARG A 19 25.86 -21.20 -35.53
CA ARG A 19 24.58 -20.74 -35.00
C ARG A 19 24.01 -21.71 -33.96
N ARG A 20 24.12 -23.02 -34.16
CA ARG A 20 23.67 -24.03 -33.18
C ARG A 20 24.49 -24.03 -31.90
N ARG A 21 25.80 -23.75 -31.98
CA ARG A 21 26.65 -23.57 -30.78
C ARG A 21 26.27 -22.29 -30.04
N TRP A 22 26.18 -21.18 -30.77
CA TRP A 22 25.78 -19.90 -30.20
C TRP A 22 24.42 -19.95 -29.51
N LEU A 23 23.42 -20.63 -30.10
CA LEU A 23 22.10 -20.79 -29.48
C LEU A 23 22.16 -21.60 -28.17
N ARG A 24 23.03 -22.61 -28.08
CA ARG A 24 23.25 -23.35 -26.83
C ARG A 24 23.97 -22.49 -25.79
N ASP A 25 24.89 -21.63 -26.22
CA ASP A 25 25.57 -20.69 -25.32
C ASP A 25 24.63 -19.58 -24.79
N GLN A 26 23.45 -19.41 -25.37
CA GLN A 26 22.40 -18.52 -24.85
C GLN A 26 21.50 -19.20 -23.81
N GLU A 27 21.59 -20.52 -23.62
CA GLU A 27 20.86 -21.21 -22.56
C GLU A 27 21.50 -20.85 -21.22
N LEU A 28 20.84 -19.98 -20.46
CA LEU A 28 21.30 -19.64 -19.12
C LEU A 28 21.21 -20.84 -18.19
N SER A 29 22.28 -21.06 -17.44
CA SER A 29 22.29 -22.00 -16.33
C SER A 29 21.30 -21.57 -15.26
N PRO A 30 20.63 -22.51 -14.56
CA PRO A 30 19.79 -22.19 -13.40
C PRO A 30 20.50 -21.44 -12.27
N ARG A 31 21.85 -21.36 -12.34
CA ARG A 31 22.71 -20.75 -11.35
C ARG A 31 23.02 -19.27 -11.62
N GLU A 32 22.48 -18.65 -12.67
CA GLU A 32 22.79 -17.27 -13.04
C GLU A 32 21.53 -16.47 -13.41
N PRO A 33 21.42 -15.16 -13.06
CA PRO A 33 22.31 -14.36 -12.23
C PRO A 33 21.90 -14.39 -10.74
N VAL A 34 22.86 -14.69 -9.86
CA VAL A 34 22.65 -14.66 -8.41
C VAL A 34 23.10 -13.29 -7.89
N LEU A 35 22.15 -12.46 -7.48
CA LEU A 35 22.45 -11.26 -6.72
C LEU A 35 23.15 -11.65 -5.40
N PRO A 36 24.10 -10.85 -4.91
CA PRO A 36 24.73 -11.12 -3.62
C PRO A 36 23.64 -11.19 -2.53
N PRO A 37 23.83 -12.02 -1.48
CA PRO A 37 22.87 -12.13 -0.40
C PRO A 37 22.55 -10.76 0.19
N ARG A 38 21.27 -10.44 0.28
CA ARG A 38 20.80 -9.15 0.81
C ARG A 38 21.27 -9.01 2.27
N LYS A 39 22.02 -7.95 2.57
CA LYS A 39 22.38 -7.62 3.95
C LYS A 39 21.12 -7.16 4.70
N LEU A 40 20.59 -8.02 5.57
CA LEU A 40 19.44 -7.69 6.40
C LEU A 40 19.90 -6.90 7.63
N GLY A 41 19.15 -5.87 8.02
CA GLY A 41 19.35 -5.19 9.30
C GLY A 41 18.98 -6.09 10.49
N PRO A 42 19.34 -5.72 11.74
CA PRO A 42 19.16 -6.57 12.92
C PRO A 42 17.72 -7.08 13.10
N LEU A 43 16.73 -6.20 12.94
CA LEU A 43 15.32 -6.55 13.06
C LEU A 43 14.82 -7.43 11.92
N ALA A 44 15.26 -7.17 10.69
CA ALA A 44 14.90 -7.98 9.54
C ALA A 44 15.51 -9.39 9.62
N ALA A 45 16.76 -9.49 10.10
CA ALA A 45 17.43 -10.75 10.37
C ALA A 45 16.76 -11.53 11.51
N PHE A 46 16.29 -10.84 12.56
CA PHE A 46 15.48 -11.47 13.61
C PHE A 46 14.21 -12.09 13.03
N TRP A 47 13.42 -11.34 12.26
CA TRP A 47 12.18 -11.85 11.69
C TRP A 47 12.41 -12.99 10.71
N GLU A 48 13.46 -12.92 9.87
CA GLU A 48 13.82 -14.03 8.98
C GLU A 48 14.15 -15.31 9.77
N ARG A 49 14.96 -15.20 10.83
CA ARG A 49 15.30 -16.35 11.68
C ARG A 49 14.10 -16.86 12.46
N PHE A 50 13.26 -15.98 12.96
CA PHE A 50 12.06 -16.32 13.71
C PHE A 50 11.05 -17.08 12.83
N LEU A 51 10.90 -16.68 11.56
CA LEU A 51 9.97 -17.28 10.60
C LEU A 51 10.50 -18.54 9.91
N ARG A 52 11.83 -18.78 9.92
CA ARG A 52 12.46 -19.94 9.24
C ARG A 52 11.87 -21.31 9.60
N PRO A 53 11.42 -21.59 10.86
CA PRO A 53 10.75 -22.86 11.18
C PRO A 53 9.41 -23.07 10.46
N GLY A 54 8.82 -22.02 9.90
CA GLY A 54 7.59 -22.10 9.09
C GLY A 54 6.31 -22.35 9.88
N ASP A 55 6.34 -22.30 11.22
CA ASP A 55 5.16 -22.53 12.05
C ASP A 55 4.07 -21.47 11.80
N GLY A 56 2.82 -21.91 11.64
CA GLY A 56 1.69 -21.02 11.33
C GLY A 56 1.47 -19.89 12.35
N TRP A 57 1.67 -20.15 13.65
CA TRP A 57 1.51 -19.14 14.71
C TRP A 57 2.53 -18.00 14.58
N ARG A 58 3.76 -18.31 14.13
CA ARG A 58 4.83 -17.31 13.96
C ARG A 58 4.50 -16.35 12.83
N HIS A 59 3.96 -16.89 11.73
CA HIS A 59 3.46 -16.08 10.62
C HIS A 59 2.29 -15.20 11.04
N GLN A 60 1.38 -15.70 11.87
CA GLN A 60 0.28 -14.90 12.41
C GLN A 60 0.79 -13.71 13.24
N VAL A 61 1.73 -13.94 14.17
CA VAL A 61 2.34 -12.87 14.97
C VAL A 61 3.04 -11.85 14.08
N HIS A 62 3.81 -12.30 13.09
CA HIS A 62 4.48 -11.40 12.15
C HIS A 62 3.49 -10.57 11.33
N ASN A 63 2.37 -11.15 10.89
CA ASN A 63 1.32 -10.43 10.18
C ASN A 63 0.66 -9.36 11.05
N VAL A 64 0.38 -9.67 12.33
CA VAL A 64 -0.14 -8.68 13.29
C VAL A 64 0.88 -7.55 13.50
N TYR A 65 2.17 -7.86 13.62
CA TYR A 65 3.23 -6.87 13.71
C TYR A 65 3.27 -5.95 12.47
N LEU A 66 3.22 -6.51 11.26
CA LEU A 66 3.20 -5.74 10.02
C LEU A 66 1.95 -4.86 9.91
N GLY A 67 0.78 -5.40 10.27
CA GLY A 67 -0.48 -4.66 10.31
C GLY A 67 -0.43 -3.50 11.31
N GLY A 68 0.05 -3.76 12.53
CA GLY A 68 0.22 -2.72 13.55
C GLY A 68 1.19 -1.62 13.12
N ARG A 69 2.33 -1.99 12.52
CA ARG A 69 3.28 -1.03 11.95
C ARG A 69 2.65 -0.18 10.86
N PHE A 70 1.84 -0.78 9.98
CA PHE A 70 1.14 -0.04 8.94
C PHE A 70 0.16 0.97 9.52
N VAL A 71 -0.69 0.56 10.46
CA VAL A 71 -1.66 1.45 11.12
C VAL A 71 -0.93 2.60 11.80
N LEU A 72 0.12 2.33 12.56
CA LEU A 72 0.89 3.36 13.24
C LEU A 72 1.49 4.39 12.26
N LEU A 73 2.21 3.90 11.24
CA LEU A 73 3.00 4.76 10.36
C LEU A 73 2.18 5.43 9.26
N ARG A 74 1.14 4.75 8.75
CA ARG A 74 0.37 5.22 7.59
C ARG A 74 -0.99 5.81 7.95
N VAL A 75 -1.49 5.54 9.15
CA VAL A 75 -2.79 6.08 9.59
C VAL A 75 -2.60 7.03 10.77
N LEU A 76 -2.01 6.55 11.88
CA LEU A 76 -1.96 7.32 13.12
C LEU A 76 -1.09 8.57 13.00
N LEU A 77 0.16 8.43 12.50
CA LEU A 77 1.07 9.57 12.36
C LEU A 77 0.53 10.65 11.40
N PRO A 78 0.05 10.32 10.18
CA PRO A 78 -0.53 11.32 9.30
C PRO A 78 -1.81 11.94 9.85
N ALA A 79 -2.69 11.15 10.47
CA ALA A 79 -3.90 11.68 11.10
C ALA A 79 -3.54 12.67 12.23
N TRP A 80 -2.57 12.33 13.07
CA TRP A 80 -2.08 13.24 14.11
C TRP A 80 -1.51 14.53 13.53
N ALA A 81 -0.67 14.44 12.49
CA ALA A 81 -0.15 15.61 11.78
C ALA A 81 -1.27 16.48 11.19
N LEU A 82 -2.31 15.87 10.60
CA LEU A 82 -3.47 16.59 10.08
C LEU A 82 -4.25 17.30 11.19
N THR A 83 -4.49 16.64 12.32
CA THR A 83 -5.17 17.26 13.47
C THR A 83 -4.36 18.43 14.03
N TYR A 84 -3.03 18.33 14.04
CA TYR A 84 -2.15 19.42 14.44
C TYR A 84 -2.24 20.60 13.46
N MET A 85 -2.20 20.34 12.15
CA MET A 85 -2.38 21.35 11.11
C MET A 85 -3.74 22.06 11.24
N MET A 86 -4.82 21.29 11.44
CA MET A 86 -6.16 21.84 11.64
C MET A 86 -6.22 22.79 12.84
N LYS A 87 -5.69 22.34 13.99
CA LYS A 87 -5.72 23.07 15.26
C LYS A 87 -4.90 24.37 15.22
N TYR A 88 -3.70 24.33 14.65
CA TYR A 88 -2.76 25.46 14.76
C TYR A 88 -2.67 26.35 13.54
N HIS A 89 -3.06 25.87 12.35
CA HIS A 89 -2.96 26.66 11.11
C HIS A 89 -4.34 27.06 10.62
N ILE A 90 -5.23 26.07 10.45
CA ILE A 90 -6.54 26.31 9.82
C ILE A 90 -7.45 27.10 10.77
N GLN A 91 -7.68 26.62 12.00
CA GLN A 91 -8.56 27.29 12.96
C GLN A 91 -8.05 28.66 13.45
N LYS A 92 -6.73 28.91 13.40
CA LYS A 92 -6.17 30.23 13.75
C LYS A 92 -6.35 31.27 12.66
N SER A 93 -6.55 30.85 11.42
CA SER A 93 -6.78 31.77 10.31
C SER A 93 -8.26 32.16 10.26
N PRO A 94 -8.58 33.46 10.10
CA PRO A 94 -9.98 33.89 9.99
C PRO A 94 -10.59 33.23 8.75
N HIS A 95 -11.77 32.60 8.93
CA HIS A 95 -12.48 31.84 7.89
C HIS A 95 -11.73 30.59 7.37
N GLY A 96 -10.69 30.12 8.06
CA GLY A 96 -9.94 28.93 7.65
C GLY A 96 -10.76 27.63 7.70
N ALA A 97 -11.68 27.53 8.67
CA ALA A 97 -12.67 26.47 8.74
C ALA A 97 -14.04 27.09 9.06
N VAL A 98 -14.94 27.07 8.07
CA VAL A 98 -16.33 27.50 8.23
C VAL A 98 -17.19 26.25 8.29
N VAL A 99 -17.92 26.10 9.39
CA VAL A 99 -18.85 24.99 9.60
C VAL A 99 -20.26 25.54 9.58
N THR A 100 -21.20 24.80 8.99
CA THR A 100 -22.62 25.17 9.05
C THR A 100 -23.14 24.98 10.47
N ASN A 101 -24.04 25.85 10.90
CA ASN A 101 -24.65 25.73 12.21
C ASN A 101 -25.34 24.36 12.35
N PRO A 102 -25.21 23.70 13.52
CA PRO A 102 -25.84 22.39 13.75
C PRO A 102 -27.36 22.53 13.63
N ARG A 103 -28.02 21.46 13.15
CA ARG A 103 -29.48 21.40 13.12
C ARG A 103 -29.99 21.30 14.55
N ILE A 104 -30.97 22.13 14.88
CA ILE A 104 -31.59 22.20 16.19
C ILE A 104 -33.02 21.69 16.06
N PHE A 105 -33.44 20.80 16.96
CA PHE A 105 -34.79 20.26 17.00
C PHE A 105 -35.57 20.72 18.24
N PRO A 106 -36.91 20.71 18.18
CA PRO A 106 -37.80 20.94 19.32
C PRO A 106 -37.44 20.02 20.50
N GLY A 107 -37.31 20.58 21.70
CA GLY A 107 -36.87 19.86 22.91
C GLY A 107 -35.35 19.76 23.11
N ASP A 108 -34.52 20.12 22.12
CA ASP A 108 -33.07 20.17 22.29
C ASP A 108 -32.67 21.31 23.23
N ARG A 109 -31.57 21.09 23.97
CA ARG A 109 -30.97 22.12 24.81
C ARG A 109 -29.75 22.71 24.11
N ILE A 110 -29.77 24.02 23.89
CA ILE A 110 -28.61 24.74 23.37
C ILE A 110 -27.55 24.81 24.48
N LEU A 111 -26.38 24.21 24.26
CA LEU A 111 -25.32 24.11 25.28
C LEU A 111 -24.76 25.48 25.71
N GLU A 112 -24.75 26.45 24.79
CA GLU A 112 -24.19 27.79 25.02
C GLU A 112 -25.17 28.72 25.77
N THR A 113 -26.46 28.67 25.42
CA THR A 113 -27.50 29.54 26.00
C THR A 113 -28.26 28.87 27.15
N GLY A 114 -28.23 27.54 27.23
CA GLY A 114 -28.98 26.75 28.21
C GLY A 114 -30.48 26.64 27.92
N GLU A 115 -30.98 27.32 26.88
CA GLU A 115 -32.38 27.33 26.47
C GLU A 115 -32.82 26.00 25.88
N ILE A 116 -34.04 25.59 26.23
CA ILE A 116 -34.69 24.40 25.70
C ILE A 116 -35.60 24.83 24.56
N MET A 117 -35.45 24.20 23.39
CA MET A 117 -36.26 24.53 22.24
C MET A 117 -37.72 24.18 22.48
N PRO A 118 -38.65 25.10 22.19
CA PRO A 118 -40.06 24.85 22.41
C PRO A 118 -40.52 23.62 21.62
N PRO A 119 -41.34 22.74 22.21
CA PRO A 119 -41.89 21.60 21.51
C PRO A 119 -42.78 22.07 20.35
N LEU A 120 -42.92 21.21 19.33
CA LEU A 120 -43.89 21.46 18.27
C LEU A 120 -45.29 21.55 18.88
N LYS A 121 -46.12 22.44 18.34
CA LYS A 121 -47.54 22.49 18.73
C LYS A 121 -48.18 21.15 18.40
N ASP A 122 -49.03 20.65 19.29
CA ASP A 122 -49.77 19.41 19.07
C ASP A 122 -50.58 19.52 17.78
N GLU A 123 -50.12 18.85 16.72
CA GLU A 123 -50.91 18.72 15.51
C GLU A 123 -52.12 17.84 15.83
N HIS A 124 -53.31 18.42 15.70
CA HIS A 124 -54.56 17.68 15.79
C HIS A 124 -54.68 16.78 14.55
N HIS A 125 -53.94 15.67 14.56
CA HIS A 125 -53.98 14.68 13.50
C HIS A 125 -55.34 13.98 13.52
N LYS A 126 -56.28 14.52 12.73
CA LYS A 126 -57.44 13.77 12.27
C LYS A 126 -56.97 12.76 11.24
N HIS A 127 -56.51 11.60 11.70
CA HIS A 127 -56.44 10.42 10.85
C HIS A 127 -57.86 9.87 10.72
N HIS A 128 -58.49 10.16 9.58
CA HIS A 128 -59.67 9.44 9.10
C HIS A 128 -59.24 8.30 8.17
#